data_AF-A0A6P7TFV8-F1
#
_entry.id   AF-A0A6P7TFV8-F1
#
_cell.length_a   1.000
_cell.length_b   1.000
_cell.length_c   1.000
_cell.angle_alpha   90.00
_cell.angle_beta   90.00
_cell.angle_gamma   90.00
#
_symmetry.space_group_name_H-M   'P 1'
#
loop_
_entity.id
_entity.type
_entity.pdbx_description
1 polymer ?
#
loop_
_entity_poly.entity_id
_entity_poly.type
_entity_poly.pdbx_seq_one_letter_code
_entity_poly.pdbx_strand_id
1 'polypeptide(L)'
;GKILTILDFERFRGLFLVLITCNRYDYKKLLHNATFCLVPRGRRLGSFRYLEALQAACVPVLLSNGWILPFSEVIDWNKSVIWGDERLLLQVPSIVRSIPEEQILSLQQQTQFLWQTYFSNLDKIVTTVLEILKDRIYTSMARNLMLWNSMPGAHFIMPEYSDAAITYPFYYRQLGREPSSQFTAIIYVVTPVTSSSSPLFRLVRNVAKSAYVHKILVIWHCDVSPPPPRKWPSDLAVPILVKTRNIKSISARFFPYRDVETDAVFSLDEDVLLNTDEIDFAFSTWREFPERIVGYPARNHFWDDSHAKWSYTSKWTNDFSMVLTGAAIYHRYYNYLYSNLLNKYPVKAVVDQLQNCEDILFNFLVSHINRVPPIKVTQRKLYKESMIPNTSGKPSVWLNTQHFIQRQSCIHNFTNTFGYMPLIRSKLRMDPIFFKDPVSNLRKKYRQIELV
;
A
#
# COMPACT_ATOMS: atom_id res chain seq x y z
N GLY A 1 -26.82 -17.31 9.67
CA GLY A 1 -25.39 -17.42 10.03
C GLY A 1 -25.14 -18.68 10.85
N LYS A 2 -23.96 -19.29 10.70
CA LYS A 2 -23.49 -20.39 11.57
C LYS A 2 -22.95 -19.77 12.87
N ILE A 3 -23.50 -20.15 14.02
CA ILE A 3 -23.04 -19.69 15.34
C ILE A 3 -22.15 -20.80 15.92
N LEU A 4 -20.89 -20.47 16.22
CA LEU A 4 -20.03 -21.37 16.99
C LEU A 4 -20.08 -20.96 18.46
N THR A 5 -20.42 -21.93 19.32
CA THR A 5 -20.39 -21.74 20.76
C THR A 5 -19.11 -22.36 21.32
N ILE A 6 -18.21 -21.53 21.85
CA ILE A 6 -16.98 -22.00 22.50
C ILE A 6 -17.31 -22.18 23.99
N LEU A 7 -17.85 -23.34 24.36
CA LEU A 7 -18.09 -23.68 25.77
C LEU A 7 -16.95 -24.51 26.34
N ASP A 8 -16.56 -24.18 27.56
CA ASP A 8 -15.85 -25.09 28.47
C ASP A 8 -16.90 -26.01 29.11
N PHE A 9 -16.64 -27.31 29.13
CA PHE A 9 -17.57 -28.33 29.60
C PHE A 9 -17.71 -28.23 31.14
N GLU A 10 -18.83 -27.72 31.63
CA GLU A 10 -19.64 -28.32 32.71
C GLU A 10 -20.98 -27.58 32.87
N ARG A 11 -22.07 -28.30 32.57
CA ARG A 11 -23.50 -27.99 32.86
C ARG A 11 -24.11 -26.75 32.20
N PHE A 12 -24.78 -26.92 31.06
CA PHE A 12 -26.11 -26.33 30.82
C PHE A 12 -26.89 -27.17 29.80
N ARG A 13 -28.09 -27.65 30.19
CA ARG A 13 -29.04 -28.37 29.33
C ARG A 13 -29.92 -27.37 28.59
N GLY A 14 -30.04 -27.54 27.27
CA GLY A 14 -31.20 -27.08 26.49
C GLY A 14 -31.07 -25.72 25.80
N LEU A 15 -30.28 -25.66 24.72
CA LEU A 15 -30.56 -24.86 23.52
C LEU A 15 -29.67 -25.42 22.40
N PHE A 16 -30.10 -25.32 21.13
CA PHE A 16 -29.32 -25.80 19.98
C PHE A 16 -27.95 -25.08 19.90
N LEU A 17 -26.98 -25.68 20.57
CA LEU A 17 -25.57 -25.32 20.63
C LEU A 17 -24.83 -26.25 19.68
N VAL A 18 -23.85 -25.74 18.93
CA VAL A 18 -22.77 -26.60 18.43
C VAL A 18 -21.93 -26.99 19.65
N LEU A 19 -22.37 -28.04 20.32
CA LEU A 19 -21.68 -28.71 21.41
C LEU A 19 -20.39 -29.31 20.86
N ILE A 20 -19.24 -28.91 21.40
CA ILE A 20 -17.97 -29.61 21.20
C ILE A 20 -18.03 -30.91 22.02
N THR A 21 -18.79 -31.91 21.55
CA THR A 21 -18.55 -33.28 21.97
C THR A 21 -17.31 -33.78 21.21
N CYS A 22 -16.24 -33.98 21.97
CA CYS A 22 -15.01 -34.73 21.67
C CYS A 22 -14.99 -35.55 20.36
N ASN A 23 -13.88 -35.41 19.62
CA ASN A 23 -13.32 -36.31 18.60
C ASN A 23 -13.84 -36.34 17.15
N ARG A 24 -14.82 -35.53 16.70
CA ARG A 24 -15.26 -35.56 15.27
C ARG A 24 -14.96 -34.34 14.40
N TYR A 25 -14.64 -33.17 14.97
CA TYR A 25 -14.46 -31.95 14.18
C TYR A 25 -13.23 -31.14 14.63
N ASP A 26 -12.52 -30.59 13.65
CA ASP A 26 -11.35 -29.72 13.86
C ASP A 26 -11.81 -28.32 14.28
N TYR A 27 -11.48 -27.93 15.52
CA TYR A 27 -11.83 -26.64 16.11
C TYR A 27 -11.41 -25.45 15.24
N LYS A 28 -10.21 -25.49 14.64
CA LYS A 28 -9.72 -24.39 13.80
C LYS A 28 -10.59 -24.22 12.55
N LYS A 29 -10.96 -25.33 11.91
CA LYS A 29 -11.85 -25.32 10.74
C LYS A 29 -13.24 -24.78 11.09
N LEU A 30 -13.76 -25.14 12.27
CA LEU A 30 -15.06 -24.63 12.73
C LEU A 30 -15.00 -23.13 13.00
N LEU A 31 -13.94 -22.66 13.65
CA LEU A 31 -13.75 -21.25 13.98
C LEU A 31 -13.67 -20.37 12.72
N HIS A 32 -12.90 -20.79 11.71
CA HIS A 32 -12.82 -20.07 10.44
C HIS A 32 -14.11 -20.15 9.60
N ASN A 33 -14.95 -21.16 9.82
CA ASN A 33 -16.24 -21.31 9.12
C ASN A 33 -17.41 -20.64 9.87
N ALA A 34 -17.17 -20.12 11.07
CA ALA A 34 -18.18 -19.49 11.89
C ALA A 34 -18.35 -18.02 11.50
N THR A 35 -19.60 -17.55 11.48
CA THR A 35 -19.89 -16.12 11.26
C THR A 35 -19.82 -15.37 12.59
N PHE A 36 -20.36 -15.99 13.65
CA PHE A 36 -20.44 -15.43 14.99
C PHE A 36 -19.83 -16.39 16.00
N CYS A 37 -19.04 -15.84 16.91
CA CYS A 37 -18.34 -16.57 17.95
C CYS A 37 -18.83 -16.10 19.31
N LEU A 38 -19.45 -17.01 20.06
CA LEU A 38 -19.90 -16.66 21.41
C LEU A 38 -18.70 -16.55 22.35
N VAL A 39 -18.55 -15.40 23.00
CA VAL A 39 -17.45 -15.12 23.92
C VAL A 39 -18.06 -14.76 25.29
N PRO A 40 -18.42 -15.77 26.10
CA PRO A 40 -18.88 -15.53 27.46
C PRO A 40 -17.73 -15.18 28.37
N ARG A 41 -18.02 -14.42 29.44
CA ARG A 41 -17.06 -14.11 30.50
C ARG A 41 -16.44 -15.40 31.04
N GLY A 42 -15.11 -15.45 31.06
CA GLY A 42 -14.36 -16.53 31.72
C GLY A 42 -14.25 -16.32 33.23
N ARG A 43 -13.62 -17.27 33.92
CA ARG A 43 -13.33 -17.14 35.36
C ARG A 43 -12.28 -16.06 35.69
N ARG A 44 -11.52 -15.61 34.68
CA ARG A 44 -10.46 -14.58 34.79
C ARG A 44 -10.88 -13.31 34.05
N LEU A 45 -10.16 -12.21 34.31
CA LEU A 45 -10.37 -10.90 33.68
C LEU A 45 -10.06 -10.86 32.17
N GLY A 46 -9.45 -11.92 31.63
CA GLY A 46 -9.19 -12.07 30.19
C GLY A 46 -9.74 -13.38 29.65
N SER A 47 -10.07 -13.38 28.36
CA SER A 47 -10.50 -14.57 27.61
C SER A 47 -9.68 -14.67 26.32
N PHE A 48 -8.92 -15.74 26.15
CA PHE A 48 -8.19 -16.01 24.91
C PHE A 48 -9.14 -16.20 23.71
N ARG A 49 -10.38 -16.63 23.97
CA ARG A 49 -11.43 -16.84 22.96
C ARG A 49 -11.77 -15.58 22.17
N TYR A 50 -11.65 -14.42 22.83
CA TYR A 50 -11.86 -13.14 22.17
C TYR A 50 -10.79 -12.90 21.09
N LEU A 51 -9.51 -13.17 21.39
CA LEU A 51 -8.43 -13.03 20.41
C LEU A 51 -8.55 -14.07 19.29
N GLU A 52 -8.97 -15.30 19.60
CA GLU A 52 -9.23 -16.33 18.59
C GLU A 52 -10.37 -15.93 17.63
N ALA A 53 -11.45 -15.35 18.16
CA ALA A 53 -12.55 -14.83 17.35
C ALA A 53 -12.08 -13.70 16.42
N LEU A 54 -11.27 -12.77 16.95
CA LEU A 54 -10.65 -11.71 16.15
C LEU A 54 -9.76 -12.28 15.03
N GLN A 55 -8.90 -13.26 15.36
CA GLN A 55 -7.99 -13.90 14.40
C GLN A 55 -8.73 -14.59 13.24
N ALA A 56 -9.88 -15.17 13.53
CA ALA A 56 -10.66 -15.91 12.54
C ALA A 56 -11.63 -15.04 11.73
N ALA A 57 -11.65 -13.71 11.94
CA ALA A 57 -12.67 -12.80 11.41
C ALA A 57 -14.11 -13.26 11.76
N CYS A 58 -14.26 -13.89 12.93
CA CYS A 58 -15.53 -14.34 13.46
C CYS A 58 -16.08 -13.25 14.39
N VAL A 59 -17.27 -12.71 14.11
CA VAL A 59 -17.83 -11.60 14.87
C VAL A 59 -18.04 -12.03 16.33
N PRO A 60 -17.33 -11.43 17.30
CA PRO A 60 -17.49 -11.78 18.69
C PRO A 60 -18.87 -11.34 19.19
N VAL A 61 -19.58 -12.26 19.83
CA VAL A 61 -20.79 -11.96 20.59
C VAL A 61 -20.41 -12.03 22.07
N LEU A 62 -20.20 -10.86 22.67
CA LEU A 62 -19.75 -10.76 24.06
C LEU A 62 -20.92 -10.91 25.02
N LEU A 63 -20.82 -11.89 25.91
CA LEU A 63 -21.73 -12.07 27.05
C LEU A 63 -20.93 -11.82 28.32
N SER A 64 -20.70 -10.54 28.62
CA SER A 64 -19.95 -10.11 29.79
C SER A 64 -20.33 -8.68 30.16
N ASN A 65 -21.28 -8.52 31.07
CA ASN A 65 -21.75 -7.21 31.50
C ASN A 65 -20.60 -6.47 32.22
N GLY A 66 -20.24 -5.28 31.74
CA GLY A 66 -19.19 -4.43 32.33
C GLY A 66 -17.74 -4.84 31.99
N TRP A 67 -17.51 -5.68 30.98
CA TRP A 67 -16.15 -5.99 30.55
C TRP A 67 -15.55 -4.86 29.71
N ILE A 68 -14.49 -4.24 30.25
CA ILE A 68 -13.66 -3.29 29.52
C ILE A 68 -12.67 -4.07 28.65
N LEU A 69 -12.82 -3.94 27.33
CA LEU A 69 -11.94 -4.58 26.36
C LEU A 69 -10.59 -3.87 26.25
N PRO A 70 -9.53 -4.56 25.79
CA PRO A 70 -8.22 -3.97 25.57
C PRO A 70 -8.30 -2.73 24.67
N PHE A 71 -7.54 -1.69 25.02
CA PHE A 71 -7.45 -0.44 24.25
C PHE A 71 -8.81 0.25 23.99
N SER A 72 -9.80 0.05 24.86
CA SER A 72 -11.15 0.63 24.76
C SER A 72 -11.19 2.17 24.72
N GLU A 73 -10.11 2.85 25.11
CA GLU A 73 -9.99 4.30 24.98
C GLU A 73 -9.74 4.77 23.54
N VAL A 74 -9.15 3.92 22.69
CA VAL A 74 -8.84 4.26 21.28
C VAL A 74 -9.54 3.33 20.27
N ILE A 75 -10.00 2.15 20.68
CA ILE A 75 -10.73 1.22 19.81
C ILE A 75 -12.23 1.33 20.08
N ASP A 76 -12.98 1.60 19.03
CA ASP A 76 -14.45 1.60 19.04
C ASP A 76 -14.97 0.17 18.81
N TRP A 77 -15.18 -0.53 19.92
CA TRP A 77 -15.64 -1.92 19.92
C TRP A 77 -17.06 -2.12 19.38
N ASN A 78 -17.88 -1.06 19.30
CA ASN A 78 -19.22 -1.15 18.71
C ASN A 78 -19.18 -1.46 17.21
N LYS A 79 -18.04 -1.22 16.55
CA LYS A 79 -17.84 -1.49 15.13
C LYS A 79 -17.33 -2.90 14.83
N SER A 80 -17.00 -3.71 15.84
CA SER A 80 -16.43 -5.04 15.63
C SER A 80 -17.06 -6.14 16.47
N VAL A 81 -17.90 -5.79 17.44
CA VAL A 81 -18.46 -6.73 18.43
C VAL A 81 -19.95 -6.52 18.61
N ILE A 82 -20.66 -7.62 18.87
CA ILE A 82 -22.06 -7.59 19.29
C ILE A 82 -22.09 -7.76 20.81
N TRP A 83 -22.61 -6.74 21.50
CA TRP A 83 -22.84 -6.80 22.93
C TRP A 83 -24.12 -7.56 23.23
N GLY A 84 -24.02 -8.65 23.99
CA GLY A 84 -25.15 -9.41 24.49
C GLY A 84 -25.26 -9.29 26.01
N ASP A 85 -26.48 -9.07 26.49
CA ASP A 85 -26.77 -9.15 27.92
C ASP A 85 -26.73 -10.62 28.37
N GLU A 86 -25.98 -10.91 29.42
CA GLU A 86 -25.91 -12.25 30.03
C GLU A 86 -27.30 -12.80 30.39
N ARG A 87 -28.24 -11.94 30.77
CA ARG A 87 -29.63 -12.31 31.11
C ARG A 87 -30.45 -12.75 29.89
N LEU A 88 -30.03 -12.35 28.69
CA LEU A 88 -30.71 -12.60 27.43
C LEU A 88 -30.01 -13.67 26.58
N LEU A 89 -29.20 -14.55 27.20
CA LEU A 89 -28.46 -15.62 26.52
C LEU A 89 -29.34 -16.41 25.53
N LEU A 90 -30.58 -16.74 25.89
CA LEU A 90 -31.49 -17.52 25.05
C LEU A 90 -32.01 -16.75 23.82
N GLN A 91 -31.95 -15.41 23.85
CA GLN A 91 -32.39 -14.54 22.76
C GLN A 91 -31.26 -14.21 21.77
N VAL A 92 -30.00 -14.48 22.13
CA VAL A 92 -28.82 -14.26 21.27
C VAL A 92 -29.00 -14.84 19.86
N PRO A 93 -29.50 -16.08 19.66
CA PRO A 93 -29.71 -16.61 18.31
C PRO A 93 -30.69 -15.78 17.47
N SER A 94 -31.71 -15.19 18.09
CA SER A 94 -32.68 -14.33 17.40
C SER A 94 -32.05 -12.98 17.03
N ILE A 95 -31.32 -12.37 17.97
CA ILE A 95 -30.59 -11.10 17.76
C ILE A 95 -29.61 -11.25 16.59
N VAL A 96 -28.78 -12.29 16.63
CA VAL A 96 -27.74 -12.52 15.63
C VAL A 96 -28.33 -12.83 14.25
N ARG A 97 -29.50 -13.47 14.19
CA ARG A 97 -30.22 -13.74 12.93
C ARG A 97 -30.89 -12.50 12.35
N SER A 98 -31.23 -11.49 13.16
CA SER A 98 -31.83 -10.25 12.67
C SER A 98 -30.83 -9.26 12.08
N ILE A 99 -29.52 -9.52 12.20
CA ILE A 99 -28.48 -8.63 11.68
C ILE A 99 -28.38 -8.79 10.15
N PRO A 100 -28.48 -7.69 9.37
CA PRO A 100 -28.31 -7.73 7.92
C PRO A 100 -26.92 -8.20 7.49
N GLU A 101 -26.82 -8.86 6.34
CA GLU A 101 -25.54 -9.38 5.84
C GLU A 101 -24.47 -8.30 5.62
N GLU A 102 -24.87 -7.10 5.17
CA GLU A 102 -23.96 -5.96 5.01
C GLU A 102 -23.30 -5.57 6.34
N GLN A 103 -24.08 -5.52 7.42
CA GLN A 103 -23.56 -5.21 8.75
C GLN A 103 -22.64 -6.33 9.25
N ILE A 104 -22.97 -7.60 8.97
CA ILE A 104 -22.08 -8.73 9.30
C ILE A 104 -20.74 -8.58 8.60
N LEU A 105 -20.73 -8.28 7.31
CA LEU A 105 -19.50 -8.08 6.54
C LEU A 105 -18.67 -6.92 7.08
N SER A 106 -19.31 -5.80 7.44
CA SER A 106 -18.64 -4.64 8.05
C SER A 106 -18.00 -5.01 9.40
N LEU A 107 -18.73 -5.72 10.27
CA LEU A 107 -18.21 -6.20 11.56
C LEU A 107 -17.01 -7.13 11.34
N GLN A 108 -17.10 -8.10 10.42
CA GLN A 108 -16.00 -9.03 10.12
C GLN A 108 -14.76 -8.31 9.56
N GLN A 109 -14.96 -7.32 8.67
CA GLN A 109 -13.87 -6.51 8.15
C GLN A 109 -13.18 -5.73 9.28
N GLN A 110 -13.95 -5.11 10.18
CA GLN A 110 -13.40 -4.38 11.32
C GLN A 110 -12.67 -5.32 12.30
N THR A 111 -13.26 -6.48 12.62
CA THR A 111 -12.65 -7.54 13.43
C THR A 111 -11.29 -7.93 12.88
N GLN A 112 -11.20 -8.20 11.58
CA GLN A 112 -9.97 -8.60 10.92
C GLN A 112 -8.94 -7.46 10.88
N PHE A 113 -9.38 -6.22 10.64
CA PHE A 113 -8.54 -5.04 10.71
C PHE A 113 -7.91 -4.88 12.11
N LEU A 114 -8.72 -4.94 13.17
CA LEU A 114 -8.23 -4.78 14.54
C LEU A 114 -7.24 -5.89 14.91
N TRP A 115 -7.53 -7.14 14.54
CA TRP A 115 -6.58 -8.25 14.73
C TRP A 115 -5.25 -7.97 14.04
N GLN A 116 -5.30 -7.67 12.73
CA GLN A 116 -4.11 -7.49 11.92
C GLN A 116 -3.30 -6.27 12.33
N THR A 117 -3.92 -5.20 12.80
CA THR A 117 -3.20 -3.96 13.13
C THR A 117 -2.66 -3.98 14.55
N TYR A 118 -3.43 -4.49 15.52
CA TYR A 118 -3.16 -4.27 16.95
C TYR A 118 -2.83 -5.54 17.73
N PHE A 119 -3.35 -6.71 17.33
CA PHE A 119 -3.33 -7.91 18.17
C PHE A 119 -2.58 -9.12 17.59
N SER A 120 -2.16 -9.08 16.33
CA SER A 120 -1.66 -10.29 15.63
C SER A 120 -0.36 -10.87 16.18
N ASN A 121 0.41 -10.09 16.93
CA ASN A 121 1.63 -10.53 17.62
C ASN A 121 1.95 -9.58 18.79
N LEU A 122 2.92 -9.98 19.62
CA LEU A 122 3.32 -9.20 20.79
C LEU A 122 3.89 -7.82 20.41
N ASP A 123 4.68 -7.74 19.34
CA ASP A 123 5.26 -6.47 18.88
C ASP A 123 4.20 -5.42 18.57
N LYS A 124 3.09 -5.83 17.93
CA LYS A 124 1.97 -4.93 17.65
C LYS A 124 1.25 -4.49 18.91
N ILE A 125 1.05 -5.40 19.87
CA ILE A 125 0.41 -5.06 21.15
C ILE A 125 1.28 -4.05 21.91
N VAL A 126 2.59 -4.30 22.01
CA VAL A 126 3.55 -3.39 22.66
C VAL A 126 3.61 -2.05 21.94
N THR A 127 3.70 -2.05 20.61
CA THR A 127 3.67 -0.82 19.81
C THR A 127 2.37 -0.05 20.05
N THR A 128 1.23 -0.74 20.10
CA THR A 128 -0.08 -0.11 20.38
C THR A 128 -0.08 0.59 21.73
N VAL A 129 0.42 -0.07 22.78
CA VAL A 129 0.55 0.53 24.12
C VAL A 129 1.43 1.78 24.06
N LEU A 130 2.60 1.71 23.41
CA LEU A 130 3.52 2.85 23.30
C LEU A 130 2.90 4.01 22.52
N GLU A 131 2.18 3.74 21.44
CA GLU A 131 1.49 4.74 20.64
C GLU A 131 0.34 5.40 21.41
N ILE A 132 -0.42 4.64 22.21
CA ILE A 132 -1.43 5.18 23.13
C ILE A 132 -0.77 6.08 24.19
N LEU A 133 0.32 5.63 24.81
CA LEU A 133 1.06 6.43 25.81
C LEU A 133 1.60 7.72 25.19
N LYS A 134 2.09 7.65 23.96
CA LYS A 134 2.54 8.82 23.21
C LYS A 134 1.40 9.81 22.98
N ASP A 135 0.22 9.34 22.58
CA ASP A 135 -0.96 10.20 22.39
C ASP A 135 -1.42 10.83 23.72
N ARG A 136 -1.24 10.16 24.86
CA ARG A 136 -1.52 10.73 26.20
C ARG A 136 -0.52 11.81 26.61
N ILE A 137 0.76 11.67 26.24
CA ILE A 137 1.81 12.63 26.57
C ILE A 137 1.73 13.85 25.65
N TYR A 138 1.56 13.63 24.35
CA TYR A 138 1.53 14.68 23.33
C TYR A 138 0.10 14.93 22.85
N THR A 139 -0.74 15.47 23.73
CA THR A 139 -2.18 15.65 23.50
C THR A 139 -2.52 16.46 22.25
N SER A 140 -1.69 17.45 21.88
CA SER A 140 -1.89 18.25 20.66
C SER A 140 -1.68 17.46 19.36
N MET A 141 -0.97 16.33 19.42
CA MET A 141 -0.67 15.45 18.29
C MET A 141 -1.39 14.10 18.41
N ALA A 142 -2.30 13.97 19.38
CA ALA A 142 -2.99 12.72 19.65
C ALA A 142 -3.91 12.34 18.48
N ARG A 143 -3.86 11.06 18.09
CA ARG A 143 -4.73 10.55 17.03
C ARG A 143 -6.15 10.39 17.56
N ASN A 144 -7.12 10.88 16.80
CA ASN A 144 -8.53 10.73 17.15
C ASN A 144 -9.05 9.30 16.91
N LEU A 145 -10.25 9.01 17.41
CA LEU A 145 -10.89 7.69 17.31
C LEU A 145 -11.03 7.20 15.85
N MET A 146 -11.22 8.10 14.89
CA MET A 146 -11.29 7.73 13.47
C MET A 146 -9.96 7.13 12.98
N LEU A 147 -8.83 7.77 13.29
CA LEU A 147 -7.50 7.31 12.87
C LEU A 147 -7.11 5.94 13.48
N TRP A 148 -7.62 5.64 14.68
CA TRP A 148 -7.45 4.35 15.32
C TRP A 148 -8.35 3.25 14.76
N ASN A 149 -9.51 3.61 14.21
CA ASN A 149 -10.53 2.63 13.81
C ASN A 149 -10.74 2.52 12.30
N SER A 150 -9.98 3.26 11.49
CA SER A 150 -10.04 3.23 10.04
C SER A 150 -8.71 2.74 9.46
N MET A 151 -8.76 1.99 8.34
CA MET A 151 -7.57 1.56 7.61
C MET A 151 -6.69 2.77 7.23
N PRO A 152 -5.35 2.69 7.34
CA PRO A 152 -4.54 1.51 7.68
C PRO A 152 -4.35 1.29 9.19
N GLY A 153 -4.95 2.13 10.03
CA GLY A 153 -4.78 2.15 11.48
C GLY A 153 -3.65 3.06 11.96
N ALA A 154 -3.73 3.42 13.24
CA ALA A 154 -2.88 4.42 13.88
C ALA A 154 -1.36 4.18 13.75
N HIS A 155 -0.90 2.92 13.65
CA HIS A 155 0.52 2.58 13.55
C HIS A 155 1.19 3.14 12.29
N PHE A 156 0.41 3.40 11.25
CA PHE A 156 0.90 3.93 9.98
C PHE A 156 0.52 5.39 9.75
N ILE A 157 -0.09 6.03 10.75
CA ILE A 157 -0.41 7.46 10.75
C ILE A 157 0.57 8.14 11.70
N MET A 158 1.56 8.83 11.13
CA MET A 158 2.60 9.54 11.88
C MET A 158 2.18 10.98 12.11
N PRO A 159 1.88 11.40 13.36
CA PRO A 159 1.48 12.78 13.66
C PRO A 159 2.58 13.80 13.35
N GLU A 160 3.84 13.37 13.27
CA GLU A 160 4.99 14.20 12.87
C GLU A 160 4.94 14.62 11.39
N TYR A 161 4.14 13.92 10.57
CA TYR A 161 3.90 14.32 9.18
C TYR A 161 2.84 15.42 9.10
N SER A 162 1.72 15.23 9.78
CA SER A 162 0.62 16.18 9.88
C SER A 162 -0.33 15.76 11.02
N ASP A 163 -0.99 16.73 11.64
CA ASP A 163 -2.07 16.54 12.60
C ASP A 163 -3.45 16.37 11.93
N ALA A 164 -3.56 16.69 10.64
CA ALA A 164 -4.83 16.68 9.92
C ALA A 164 -5.04 15.36 9.17
N ALA A 165 -6.08 14.61 9.51
CA ALA A 165 -6.45 13.35 8.82
C ALA A 165 -6.57 13.53 7.29
N ILE A 166 -6.98 14.72 6.88
CA ILE A 166 -7.19 15.10 5.49
C ILE A 166 -5.92 15.10 4.64
N THR A 167 -4.71 15.03 5.21
CA THR A 167 -3.45 14.98 4.45
C THR A 167 -3.02 13.55 4.10
N TYR A 168 -3.65 12.54 4.68
CA TYR A 168 -3.30 11.15 4.42
C TYR A 168 -4.20 10.58 3.31
N PRO A 169 -3.65 9.82 2.35
CA PRO A 169 -4.38 9.40 1.15
C PRO A 169 -5.54 8.44 1.47
N PHE A 170 -5.50 7.78 2.62
CA PHE A 170 -6.46 6.75 3.03
C PHE A 170 -7.85 7.30 3.35
N TYR A 171 -7.94 8.57 3.75
CA TYR A 171 -9.16 9.16 4.29
C TYR A 171 -9.90 10.07 3.31
N TYR A 172 -9.37 10.26 2.10
CA TYR A 172 -9.92 11.20 1.11
C TYR A 172 -11.37 10.87 0.76
N ARG A 173 -11.66 9.62 0.44
CA ARG A 173 -13.02 9.15 0.13
C ARG A 173 -13.99 9.30 1.30
N GLN A 174 -13.55 8.95 2.51
CA GLN A 174 -14.39 9.05 3.71
C GLN A 174 -14.70 10.50 4.09
N LEU A 175 -13.76 11.42 3.81
CA LEU A 175 -13.89 12.85 4.10
C LEU A 175 -14.45 13.66 2.92
N GLY A 176 -14.81 13.03 1.80
CA GLY A 176 -15.30 13.71 0.60
C GLY A 176 -14.30 14.68 -0.03
N ARG A 177 -12.99 14.46 0.17
CA ARG A 177 -11.92 15.29 -0.39
C ARG A 177 -11.33 14.64 -1.63
N GLU A 178 -11.01 15.46 -2.63
CA GLU A 178 -10.16 15.07 -3.74
C GLU A 178 -8.67 15.40 -3.50
N PRO A 179 -7.74 14.60 -4.04
CA PRO A 179 -6.33 14.97 -4.09
C PRO A 179 -6.13 16.28 -4.87
N SER A 180 -5.00 16.95 -4.60
CA SER A 180 -4.53 18.08 -5.41
C SER A 180 -4.69 17.83 -6.91
N SER A 181 -5.09 18.88 -7.65
CA SER A 181 -5.25 18.84 -9.10
C SER A 181 -3.92 18.82 -9.85
N GLN A 182 -2.79 18.91 -9.15
CA GLN A 182 -1.47 18.92 -9.74
C GLN A 182 -0.54 17.86 -9.12
N PHE A 183 0.53 17.52 -9.84
CA PHE A 183 1.59 16.62 -9.36
C PHE A 183 2.99 17.24 -9.48
N THR A 184 3.92 16.75 -8.68
CA THR A 184 5.34 17.03 -8.80
C THR A 184 6.00 15.85 -9.49
N ALA A 185 6.70 16.08 -10.60
CA ALA A 185 7.48 15.04 -11.26
C ALA A 185 8.85 14.91 -10.60
N ILE A 186 9.26 13.69 -10.27
CA ILE A 186 10.61 13.38 -9.79
C ILE A 186 11.29 12.53 -10.85
N ILE A 187 12.28 13.10 -11.54
CA ILE A 187 13.08 12.40 -12.55
C ILE A 187 14.41 12.01 -11.94
N TYR A 188 14.68 10.70 -11.87
CA TYR A 188 15.91 10.14 -11.34
C TYR A 188 16.92 9.93 -12.46
N VAL A 189 18.07 10.61 -12.34
CA VAL A 189 19.10 10.67 -13.40
C VAL A 189 20.36 9.96 -12.93
N VAL A 190 20.84 9.03 -13.74
CA VAL A 190 22.03 8.20 -13.46
C VAL A 190 23.06 8.21 -14.58
N THR A 191 22.69 8.65 -15.79
CA THR A 191 23.63 8.74 -16.90
C THR A 191 24.03 10.18 -17.23
N PRO A 192 25.29 10.40 -17.68
CA PRO A 192 25.72 11.71 -18.13
C PRO A 192 24.94 12.16 -19.37
N VAL A 193 24.59 13.44 -19.41
CA VAL A 193 23.90 14.04 -20.57
C VAL A 193 24.94 14.56 -21.57
N THR A 194 25.03 13.91 -22.72
CA THR A 194 26.01 14.23 -23.77
C THR A 194 25.46 15.12 -24.89
N SER A 195 24.14 15.08 -25.14
CA SER A 195 23.47 15.78 -26.24
C SER A 195 22.19 16.50 -25.79
N SER A 196 21.78 17.54 -26.54
CA SER A 196 20.48 18.20 -26.40
C SER A 196 19.30 17.28 -26.78
N SER A 197 19.57 16.21 -27.52
CA SER A 197 18.62 15.15 -27.90
C SER A 197 18.53 14.00 -26.88
N SER A 198 19.08 14.19 -25.68
CA SER A 198 19.10 13.15 -24.63
C SER A 198 17.67 12.72 -24.22
N PRO A 199 17.50 11.46 -23.77
CA PRO A 199 16.22 10.95 -23.28
C PRO A 199 15.65 11.85 -22.15
N LEU A 200 16.52 12.32 -21.25
CA LEU A 200 16.16 13.23 -20.18
C LEU A 200 15.45 14.50 -20.68
N PHE A 201 16.04 15.21 -21.65
CA PHE A 201 15.44 16.44 -22.14
C PHE A 201 14.17 16.21 -22.97
N ARG A 202 14.02 15.04 -23.60
CA ARG A 202 12.77 14.64 -24.25
C ARG A 202 11.67 14.41 -23.21
N LEU A 203 11.98 13.66 -22.16
CA LEU A 203 11.06 13.38 -21.06
C LEU A 203 10.64 14.67 -20.33
N VAL A 204 11.59 15.55 -19.99
CA VAL A 204 11.31 16.84 -19.35
C VAL A 204 10.32 17.67 -20.17
N ARG A 205 10.48 17.73 -21.51
CA ARG A 205 9.53 18.44 -22.39
C ARG A 205 8.15 17.79 -22.40
N ASN A 206 8.07 16.46 -22.43
CA ASN A 206 6.79 15.75 -22.42
C ASN A 206 6.03 15.94 -21.10
N VAL A 207 6.75 15.88 -19.97
CA VAL A 207 6.20 16.15 -18.63
C VAL A 207 5.76 17.61 -18.52
N ALA A 208 6.58 18.56 -18.97
CA ALA A 208 6.27 19.99 -18.89
C ALA A 208 5.06 20.43 -19.74
N LYS A 209 4.67 19.64 -20.75
CA LYS A 209 3.45 19.86 -21.55
C LYS A 209 2.17 19.41 -20.84
N SER A 210 2.27 18.63 -19.76
CA SER A 210 1.10 18.17 -19.00
C SER A 210 0.36 19.38 -18.42
N ALA A 211 -0.98 19.34 -18.48
CA ALA A 211 -1.80 20.38 -17.86
C ALA A 211 -1.76 20.35 -16.32
N TYR A 212 -1.26 19.26 -15.73
CA TYR A 212 -1.33 19.00 -14.29
C TYR A 212 0.03 19.04 -13.59
N VAL A 213 1.15 19.22 -14.32
CA VAL A 213 2.45 19.31 -13.67
C VAL A 213 2.59 20.64 -12.94
N HIS A 214 2.94 20.58 -11.66
CA HIS A 214 3.27 21.76 -10.86
C HIS A 214 4.74 22.14 -10.99
N LYS A 215 5.63 21.14 -10.90
CA LYS A 215 7.09 21.31 -10.82
C LYS A 215 7.79 20.02 -11.24
N ILE A 216 8.99 20.15 -11.79
CA ILE A 216 9.87 19.03 -12.13
C ILE A 216 11.11 19.09 -11.22
N LEU A 217 11.28 18.06 -10.40
CA LEU A 217 12.43 17.86 -9.55
C LEU A 217 13.34 16.81 -10.18
N VAL A 218 14.54 17.20 -10.57
CA VAL A 218 15.56 16.28 -11.11
C VAL A 218 16.51 15.88 -9.99
N ILE A 219 16.51 14.59 -9.67
CA ILE A 219 17.42 13.99 -8.70
C ILE A 219 18.63 13.48 -9.46
N TRP A 220 19.73 14.22 -9.34
CA TRP A 220 20.94 13.96 -10.11
C TRP A 220 21.87 13.01 -9.34
N HIS A 221 21.80 11.73 -9.66
CA HIS A 221 22.64 10.66 -9.11
C HIS A 221 23.63 10.16 -10.18
N CYS A 222 24.43 11.09 -10.69
CA CYS A 222 25.48 10.80 -11.66
C CYS A 222 26.79 11.46 -11.21
N ASP A 223 27.91 10.76 -11.38
CA ASP A 223 29.24 11.26 -11.01
C ASP A 223 29.66 12.49 -11.82
N VAL A 224 29.11 12.64 -13.03
CA VAL A 224 29.32 13.81 -13.88
C VAL A 224 28.35 14.90 -13.46
N SER A 225 28.84 16.13 -13.29
CA SER A 225 28.00 17.28 -12.92
C SER A 225 26.86 17.53 -13.92
N PRO A 226 25.69 18.04 -13.48
CA PRO A 226 24.59 18.32 -14.37
C PRO A 226 24.95 19.36 -15.42
N PRO A 227 24.29 19.34 -16.60
CA PRO A 227 24.42 20.39 -17.59
C PRO A 227 24.16 21.77 -16.98
N PRO A 228 24.91 22.81 -17.39
CA PRO A 228 24.67 24.17 -16.93
C PRO A 228 23.25 24.63 -17.33
N PRO A 229 22.62 25.53 -16.56
CA PRO A 229 21.22 25.96 -16.77
C PRO A 229 20.87 26.30 -18.23
N ARG A 230 21.78 26.94 -18.98
CA ARG A 230 21.63 27.27 -20.41
C ARG A 230 21.37 26.10 -21.35
N LYS A 231 21.71 24.86 -20.96
CA LYS A 231 21.47 23.65 -21.77
C LYS A 231 20.11 23.00 -21.48
N TRP A 232 19.44 23.41 -20.41
CA TRP A 232 18.10 22.93 -20.09
C TRP A 232 17.07 23.61 -20.99
N PRO A 233 15.95 22.94 -21.32
CA PRO A 233 14.89 23.58 -22.11
C PRO A 233 14.35 24.82 -21.38
N SER A 234 14.52 26.00 -22.00
CA SER A 234 14.15 27.30 -21.42
C SER A 234 12.77 27.78 -21.85
N ASP A 235 12.15 27.10 -22.81
CA ASP A 235 10.82 27.36 -23.36
C ASP A 235 9.68 26.81 -22.49
N LEU A 236 10.00 26.26 -21.31
CA LEU A 236 9.05 25.56 -20.46
C LEU A 236 8.41 26.51 -19.43
N ALA A 237 7.09 26.46 -19.33
CA ALA A 237 6.32 27.23 -18.35
C ALA A 237 6.41 26.67 -16.90
N VAL A 238 7.07 25.53 -16.72
CA VAL A 238 7.09 24.76 -15.47
C VAL A 238 8.48 24.85 -14.83
N PRO A 239 8.59 25.13 -13.51
CA PRO A 239 9.88 25.21 -12.84
C PRO A 239 10.60 23.85 -12.81
N ILE A 240 11.89 23.87 -13.16
CA ILE A 240 12.80 22.72 -13.07
C ILE A 240 13.83 22.97 -11.96
N LEU A 241 13.87 22.09 -10.97
CA LEU A 241 14.85 22.13 -9.88
C LEU A 241 15.77 20.92 -9.97
N VAL A 242 17.08 21.15 -10.01
CA VAL A 242 18.08 20.07 -10.03
C VAL A 242 18.71 19.93 -8.64
N LYS A 243 18.60 18.73 -8.04
CA LYS A 243 19.23 18.40 -6.76
C LYS A 243 20.44 17.52 -7.00
N THR A 244 21.61 18.00 -6.57
CA THR A 244 22.92 17.36 -6.80
C THR A 244 23.66 16.97 -5.53
N ARG A 245 23.25 17.46 -4.35
CA ARG A 245 24.06 17.37 -3.13
C ARG A 245 23.86 16.04 -2.39
N ASN A 246 24.96 15.34 -2.12
CA ASN A 246 25.07 14.20 -1.17
C ASN A 246 24.14 13.00 -1.45
N ILE A 247 23.82 12.74 -2.72
CA ILE A 247 22.99 11.59 -3.09
C ILE A 247 23.86 10.34 -3.22
N LYS A 248 24.04 9.60 -2.10
CA LYS A 248 24.76 8.30 -2.07
C LYS A 248 23.84 7.08 -2.22
N SER A 249 22.55 7.27 -1.98
CA SER A 249 21.56 6.20 -1.97
C SER A 249 20.78 6.16 -3.29
N ILE A 250 20.59 4.96 -3.83
CA ILE A 250 19.68 4.73 -4.97
C ILE A 250 18.23 5.12 -4.64
N SER A 251 17.89 5.11 -3.34
CA SER A 251 16.57 5.47 -2.83
C SER A 251 16.33 6.98 -2.73
N ALA A 252 17.26 7.83 -3.15
CA ALA A 252 17.15 9.27 -2.89
C ALA A 252 15.92 9.92 -3.51
N ARG A 253 15.40 9.39 -4.63
CA ARG A 253 14.11 9.80 -5.20
C ARG A 253 12.92 9.67 -4.24
N PHE A 254 13.04 8.86 -3.18
CA PHE A 254 12.01 8.65 -2.17
C PHE A 254 12.18 9.53 -0.93
N PHE A 255 13.19 10.38 -0.85
CA PHE A 255 13.34 11.27 0.30
C PHE A 255 12.25 12.36 0.32
N PRO A 256 11.80 12.81 1.51
CA PRO A 256 10.74 13.81 1.65
C PRO A 256 11.31 15.22 1.41
N TYR A 257 11.60 15.54 0.15
CA TYR A 257 12.07 16.87 -0.25
C TYR A 257 10.99 17.92 0.03
N ARG A 258 11.37 19.04 0.65
CA ARG A 258 10.47 20.16 0.92
C ARG A 258 9.88 20.79 -0.35
N ASP A 259 10.59 20.65 -1.47
CA ASP A 259 10.14 21.17 -2.77
C ASP A 259 8.93 20.39 -3.35
N VAL A 260 8.58 19.24 -2.78
CA VAL A 260 7.43 18.39 -3.17
C VAL A 260 6.18 18.81 -2.37
N GLU A 261 5.44 19.75 -2.94
CA GLU A 261 4.30 20.40 -2.28
C GLU A 261 2.96 19.76 -2.64
N THR A 262 2.90 19.02 -3.75
CA THR A 262 1.69 18.32 -4.23
C THR A 262 1.46 17.00 -3.52
N ASP A 263 0.20 16.58 -3.40
CA ASP A 263 -0.15 15.26 -2.85
C ASP A 263 0.40 14.12 -3.72
N ALA A 264 0.37 14.30 -5.04
CA ALA A 264 0.86 13.34 -6.02
C ALA A 264 2.35 13.54 -6.34
N VAL A 265 3.08 12.42 -6.39
CA VAL A 265 4.45 12.35 -6.90
C VAL A 265 4.47 11.45 -8.11
N PHE A 266 4.88 11.97 -9.27
CA PHE A 266 5.13 11.17 -10.46
C PHE A 266 6.61 10.84 -10.53
N SER A 267 6.99 9.62 -10.14
CA SER A 267 8.38 9.16 -10.21
C SER A 267 8.69 8.54 -11.56
N LEU A 268 9.80 9.00 -12.16
CA LEU A 268 10.23 8.68 -13.50
C LEU A 268 11.73 8.38 -13.53
N ASP A 269 12.14 7.38 -14.31
CA ASP A 269 13.53 7.22 -14.73
C ASP A 269 13.80 8.10 -15.96
N GLU A 270 15.05 8.57 -16.10
CA GLU A 270 15.47 9.47 -17.19
C GLU A 270 15.23 8.95 -18.62
N ASP A 271 15.15 7.63 -18.81
CA ASP A 271 15.04 6.96 -20.12
C ASP A 271 13.60 6.55 -20.48
N VAL A 272 12.63 7.02 -19.71
CA VAL A 272 11.21 6.76 -19.92
C VAL A 272 10.70 7.51 -21.16
N LEU A 273 9.94 6.80 -22.01
CA LEU A 273 9.47 7.28 -23.30
C LEU A 273 8.02 7.79 -23.30
N LEU A 274 7.44 8.04 -22.13
CA LEU A 274 6.04 8.47 -21.99
C LEU A 274 5.77 9.80 -22.70
N ASN A 275 4.64 9.87 -23.40
CA ASN A 275 4.09 11.09 -23.96
C ASN A 275 3.18 11.79 -22.95
N THR A 276 2.74 13.01 -23.27
CA THR A 276 1.94 13.84 -22.38
C THR A 276 0.56 13.23 -22.08
N ASP A 277 -0.10 12.63 -23.08
CA ASP A 277 -1.43 12.01 -22.90
C ASP A 277 -1.37 10.83 -21.92
N GLU A 278 -0.32 10.01 -22.01
CA GLU A 278 -0.07 8.92 -21.06
C GLU A 278 0.13 9.47 -19.64
N ILE A 279 0.97 10.50 -19.48
CA ILE A 279 1.23 11.14 -18.18
C ILE A 279 -0.09 11.65 -17.57
N ASP A 280 -0.90 12.36 -18.36
CA ASP A 280 -2.17 12.93 -17.92
C ASP A 280 -3.21 11.86 -17.59
N PHE A 281 -3.26 10.77 -18.34
CA PHE A 281 -4.15 9.64 -18.06
C PHE A 281 -3.76 8.91 -16.77
N ALA A 282 -2.47 8.65 -16.56
CA ALA A 282 -1.99 8.03 -15.33
C ALA A 282 -2.29 8.90 -14.11
N PHE A 283 -2.11 10.22 -14.22
CA PHE A 283 -2.44 11.15 -13.15
C PHE A 283 -3.94 11.16 -12.84
N SER A 284 -4.79 11.25 -13.88
CA SER A 284 -6.24 11.16 -13.71
C SER A 284 -6.67 9.85 -13.04
N THR A 285 -6.03 8.73 -13.41
CA THR A 285 -6.30 7.42 -12.78
C THR A 285 -5.86 7.41 -11.32
N TRP A 286 -4.70 7.98 -10.99
CA TRP A 286 -4.21 8.06 -9.61
C TRP A 286 -5.12 8.90 -8.71
N ARG A 287 -5.74 9.96 -9.24
CA ARG A 287 -6.66 10.81 -8.44
C ARG A 287 -7.86 10.04 -7.88
N GLU A 288 -8.30 8.97 -8.57
CA GLU A 288 -9.39 8.09 -8.11
C GLU A 288 -8.96 7.08 -7.03
N PHE A 289 -7.65 6.81 -6.96
CA PHE A 289 -7.05 5.81 -6.06
C PHE A 289 -5.77 6.35 -5.41
N PRO A 290 -5.84 7.48 -4.66
CA PRO A 290 -4.68 8.18 -4.13
C PRO A 290 -3.86 7.33 -3.15
N GLU A 291 -4.48 6.31 -2.54
CA GLU A 291 -3.83 5.36 -1.64
C GLU A 291 -2.99 4.30 -2.35
N ARG A 292 -2.97 4.25 -3.68
CA ARG A 292 -2.30 3.18 -4.46
C ARG A 292 -1.16 3.72 -5.32
N ILE A 293 -0.25 2.81 -5.68
CA ILE A 293 0.71 3.06 -6.75
C ILE A 293 0.00 2.82 -8.08
N VAL A 294 0.07 3.79 -8.98
CA VAL A 294 -0.50 3.72 -10.33
C VAL A 294 0.60 3.91 -11.36
N GLY A 295 0.75 3.03 -12.34
CA GLY A 295 1.84 3.19 -13.32
C GLY A 295 1.93 2.08 -14.37
N TYR A 296 3.05 2.05 -15.08
CA TYR A 296 3.20 1.26 -16.31
C TYR A 296 3.93 -0.07 -16.11
N PRO A 297 5.14 -0.10 -15.50
CA PRO A 297 5.96 -1.31 -15.53
C PRO A 297 5.48 -2.28 -14.46
N ALA A 298 4.60 -3.20 -14.84
CA ALA A 298 4.08 -4.21 -13.93
C ALA A 298 5.05 -5.39 -13.78
N ARG A 299 5.23 -5.86 -12.55
CA ARG A 299 6.03 -7.05 -12.20
C ARG A 299 5.29 -7.91 -11.19
N ASN A 300 5.77 -9.13 -11.00
CA ASN A 300 5.11 -10.06 -10.11
C ASN A 300 6.11 -10.79 -9.19
N HIS A 301 5.56 -11.36 -8.13
CA HIS A 301 6.24 -12.30 -7.24
C HIS A 301 5.55 -13.67 -7.34
N PHE A 302 6.27 -14.72 -7.02
CA PHE A 302 5.73 -16.08 -6.93
C PHE A 302 6.46 -16.87 -5.85
N TRP A 303 5.79 -17.88 -5.31
CA TRP A 303 6.43 -18.85 -4.44
C TRP A 303 7.14 -19.87 -5.31
N ASP A 304 8.44 -20.02 -5.09
CA ASP A 304 9.26 -21.02 -5.76
C ASP A 304 9.35 -22.26 -4.86
N ASP A 305 8.54 -23.27 -5.18
CA ASP A 305 8.47 -24.53 -4.43
C ASP A 305 9.82 -25.27 -4.41
N SER A 306 10.63 -25.14 -5.46
CA SER A 306 11.91 -25.85 -5.57
C SER A 306 12.95 -25.36 -4.55
N HIS A 307 12.89 -24.08 -4.19
CA HIS A 307 13.80 -23.45 -3.24
C HIS A 307 13.12 -22.98 -1.95
N ALA A 308 11.82 -23.29 -1.79
CA ALA A 308 10.97 -22.85 -0.68
C ALA A 308 11.12 -21.35 -0.35
N LYS A 309 11.11 -20.49 -1.38
CA LYS A 309 11.32 -19.05 -1.22
C LYS A 309 10.43 -18.22 -2.13
N TRP A 310 10.14 -17.00 -1.70
CA TRP A 310 9.51 -16.00 -2.56
C TRP A 310 10.51 -15.43 -3.57
N SER A 311 10.11 -15.42 -4.83
CA SER A 311 10.95 -15.05 -5.97
C SER A 311 10.31 -13.97 -6.84
N TYR A 312 11.16 -13.17 -7.47
CA TYR A 312 10.78 -12.14 -8.45
C TYR A 312 10.61 -12.74 -9.85
N THR A 313 9.64 -12.23 -10.61
CA THR A 313 9.49 -12.53 -12.04
C THR A 313 9.20 -11.29 -12.86
N SER A 314 9.86 -11.21 -14.03
CA SER A 314 9.62 -10.24 -15.09
C SER A 314 8.72 -10.81 -16.21
N LYS A 315 8.21 -12.04 -16.06
CA LYS A 315 7.32 -12.64 -17.04
C LYS A 315 6.08 -11.76 -17.22
N TRP A 316 5.75 -11.50 -18.49
CA TRP A 316 4.56 -10.77 -18.86
C TRP A 316 3.35 -11.68 -18.69
N THR A 317 2.63 -11.49 -17.59
CA THR A 317 1.38 -12.21 -17.32
C THR A 317 0.26 -11.21 -17.05
N ASN A 318 -0.98 -11.68 -17.05
CA ASN A 318 -2.13 -10.85 -16.68
C ASN A 318 -2.15 -10.53 -15.18
N ASP A 319 -1.42 -11.31 -14.38
CA ASP A 319 -1.23 -11.10 -12.95
C ASP A 319 0.02 -10.26 -12.65
N PHE A 320 -0.14 -9.28 -11.78
CA PHE A 320 0.96 -8.48 -11.25
C PHE A 320 0.72 -8.17 -9.78
N SER A 321 1.78 -7.80 -9.07
CA SER A 321 1.69 -7.42 -7.65
C SER A 321 2.54 -6.20 -7.33
N MET A 322 3.29 -5.71 -8.32
CA MET A 322 4.13 -4.53 -8.21
C MET A 322 3.99 -3.68 -9.46
N VAL A 323 4.07 -2.37 -9.27
CA VAL A 323 4.29 -1.39 -10.34
C VAL A 323 5.59 -0.67 -10.01
N LEU A 324 6.59 -0.77 -10.89
CA LEU A 324 7.91 -0.21 -10.63
C LEU A 324 7.87 1.31 -10.64
N THR A 325 8.53 1.93 -9.67
CA THR A 325 8.53 3.38 -9.44
C THR A 325 9.29 4.18 -10.50
N GLY A 326 9.94 3.51 -11.46
CA GLY A 326 10.58 4.16 -12.60
C GLY A 326 9.59 4.79 -13.59
N ALA A 327 8.29 4.46 -13.51
CA ALA A 327 7.23 5.16 -14.22
C ALA A 327 5.90 4.95 -13.48
N ALA A 328 5.75 5.62 -12.34
CA ALA A 328 4.58 5.46 -11.49
C ALA A 328 4.26 6.73 -10.68
N ILE A 329 2.99 6.84 -10.29
CA ILE A 329 2.44 7.88 -9.44
C ILE A 329 2.03 7.27 -8.11
N TYR A 330 2.35 7.97 -7.03
CA TYR A 330 1.98 7.62 -5.66
C TYR A 330 1.84 8.87 -4.80
N HIS A 331 1.25 8.72 -3.61
CA HIS A 331 1.10 9.82 -2.67
C HIS A 331 2.42 10.17 -1.96
N ARG A 332 2.73 11.47 -1.82
CA ARG A 332 3.97 11.95 -1.16
C ARG A 332 4.18 11.46 0.28
N TYR A 333 3.10 11.08 0.96
CA TYR A 333 3.17 10.52 2.30
C TYR A 333 4.04 9.25 2.34
N TYR A 334 4.09 8.49 1.24
CA TYR A 334 4.95 7.31 1.15
C TYR A 334 6.44 7.65 1.13
N ASN A 335 6.87 8.83 0.66
CA ASN A 335 8.25 9.31 0.83
C ASN A 335 8.58 9.47 2.33
N TYR A 336 7.65 10.06 3.08
CA TYR A 336 7.84 10.25 4.52
C TYR A 336 7.89 8.91 5.27
N LEU A 337 7.02 7.97 4.94
CA LEU A 337 7.05 6.61 5.48
C LEU A 337 8.34 5.87 5.09
N TYR A 338 8.77 5.95 3.84
CA TYR A 338 10.00 5.32 3.38
C TYR A 338 11.22 5.84 4.14
N SER A 339 11.25 7.14 4.44
CA SER A 339 12.36 7.73 5.20
C SER A 339 12.30 7.45 6.69
N ASN A 340 11.13 7.42 7.32
CA ASN A 340 11.01 7.35 8.78
C ASN A 340 10.59 5.97 9.31
N LEU A 341 9.59 5.34 8.70
CA LEU A 341 9.08 4.03 9.15
C LEU A 341 10.08 2.92 8.90
N LEU A 342 10.71 2.91 7.71
CA LEU A 342 11.64 1.85 7.33
C LEU A 342 12.97 1.88 8.09
N ASN A 343 13.30 2.94 8.82
CA ASN A 343 14.52 2.97 9.65
C ASN A 343 14.48 1.96 10.80
N LYS A 344 13.29 1.43 11.13
CA LYS A 344 13.12 0.33 12.09
C LYS A 344 13.64 -1.01 11.54
N TYR A 345 13.87 -1.11 10.23
CA TYR A 345 14.26 -2.34 9.55
C TYR A 345 15.61 -2.17 8.84
N PRO A 346 16.46 -3.22 8.75
CA PRO A 346 17.73 -3.18 8.05
C PRO A 346 17.60 -3.22 6.50
N VAL A 347 16.39 -3.07 5.96
CA VAL A 347 16.09 -3.23 4.51
C VAL A 347 16.69 -2.12 3.64
N LYS A 348 16.79 -0.89 4.15
CA LYS A 348 17.38 0.23 3.38
C LYS A 348 18.88 0.03 3.16
N ALA A 349 19.58 -0.53 4.14
CA ALA A 349 21.00 -0.87 4.00
C ALA A 349 21.23 -1.93 2.91
N VAL A 350 20.35 -2.93 2.81
CA VAL A 350 20.41 -3.94 1.75
C VAL A 350 20.22 -3.32 0.37
N VAL A 351 19.24 -2.42 0.22
CA VAL A 351 18.99 -1.69 -1.03
C VAL A 351 20.20 -0.84 -1.43
N ASP A 352 20.78 -0.11 -0.48
CA ASP A 352 21.96 0.73 -0.74
C ASP A 352 23.22 -0.09 -1.03
N GLN A 353 23.39 -1.26 -0.40
CA GLN A 353 24.51 -2.16 -0.69
C GLN A 353 24.40 -2.78 -2.09
N LEU A 354 23.19 -3.19 -2.48
CA LEU A 354 22.94 -3.83 -3.77
C LEU A 354 22.81 -2.82 -4.91
N GLN A 355 22.58 -1.53 -4.60
CA GLN A 355 22.21 -0.49 -5.58
C GLN A 355 21.05 -0.97 -6.48
N ASN A 356 20.03 -1.58 -5.86
CA ASN A 356 18.90 -2.20 -6.55
C ASN A 356 17.73 -2.40 -5.56
N CYS A 357 16.57 -2.80 -6.09
CA CYS A 357 15.40 -3.23 -5.32
C CYS A 357 14.69 -2.14 -4.51
N GLU A 358 15.03 -0.88 -4.68
CA GLU A 358 14.37 0.27 -4.06
C GLU A 358 12.90 0.36 -4.49
N ASP A 359 12.60 0.02 -5.75
CA ASP A 359 11.24 -0.03 -6.30
C ASP A 359 10.42 -1.19 -5.72
N ILE A 360 11.04 -2.37 -5.52
CA ILE A 360 10.44 -3.52 -4.86
C ILE A 360 10.15 -3.17 -3.39
N LEU A 361 11.12 -2.60 -2.69
CA LEU A 361 10.96 -2.20 -1.29
C LEU A 361 9.84 -1.16 -1.14
N PHE A 362 9.74 -0.21 -2.07
CA PHE A 362 8.66 0.77 -2.09
C PHE A 362 7.28 0.11 -2.26
N ASN A 363 7.16 -0.88 -3.16
CA ASN A 363 5.91 -1.66 -3.31
C ASN A 363 5.59 -2.49 -2.05
N PHE A 364 6.60 -3.08 -1.40
CA PHE A 364 6.45 -3.78 -0.12
C PHE A 364 5.91 -2.84 0.95
N LEU A 365 6.49 -1.64 1.08
CA LEU A 365 6.06 -0.61 2.03
C LEU A 365 4.59 -0.24 1.81
N VAL A 366 4.22 0.14 0.58
CA VAL A 366 2.86 0.58 0.28
C VAL A 366 1.86 -0.55 0.55
N SER A 367 2.14 -1.77 0.05
CA SER A 367 1.26 -2.93 0.22
C SER A 367 1.15 -3.36 1.69
N HIS A 368 2.23 -3.24 2.47
CA HIS A 368 2.23 -3.53 3.90
C HIS A 368 1.26 -2.62 4.67
N ILE A 369 1.18 -1.35 4.28
CA ILE A 369 0.35 -0.34 4.94
C ILE A 369 -1.11 -0.49 4.55
N ASN A 370 -1.41 -0.41 3.24
CA ASN A 370 -2.80 -0.22 2.78
C ASN A 370 -3.52 -1.54 2.48
N ARG A 371 -2.80 -2.66 2.37
CA ARG A 371 -3.33 -3.99 2.02
C ARG A 371 -4.17 -4.00 0.74
N VAL A 372 -3.82 -3.15 -0.22
CA VAL A 372 -4.44 -3.15 -1.56
C VAL A 372 -3.38 -3.22 -2.65
N PRO A 373 -3.65 -3.94 -3.75
CA PRO A 373 -2.69 -4.08 -4.83
C PRO A 373 -2.55 -2.78 -5.65
N PRO A 374 -1.42 -2.58 -6.35
CA PRO A 374 -1.24 -1.44 -7.24
C PRO A 374 -2.14 -1.51 -8.49
N ILE A 375 -2.22 -0.42 -9.24
CA ILE A 375 -3.01 -0.32 -10.48
C ILE A 375 -2.07 -0.15 -11.66
N LYS A 376 -2.25 -1.00 -12.68
CA LYS A 376 -1.55 -0.89 -13.96
C LYS A 376 -2.37 -0.03 -14.91
N VAL A 377 -1.76 0.97 -15.53
CA VAL A 377 -2.34 1.72 -16.65
C VAL A 377 -1.90 1.11 -17.99
N THR A 378 -2.57 1.52 -19.08
CA THR A 378 -2.30 1.18 -20.49
C THR A 378 -0.98 0.47 -20.77
N GLN A 379 -1.08 -0.68 -21.42
CA GLN A 379 0.09 -1.55 -21.63
C GLN A 379 1.06 -0.94 -22.65
N ARG A 380 2.23 -0.51 -22.18
CA ARG A 380 3.36 -0.14 -23.04
C ARG A 380 4.44 -1.21 -23.02
N LYS A 381 4.62 -1.92 -24.15
CA LYS A 381 5.65 -2.98 -24.28
C LYS A 381 7.08 -2.41 -24.18
N LEU A 382 7.31 -1.24 -24.77
CA LEU A 382 8.60 -0.54 -24.77
C LEU A 382 8.45 0.82 -24.10
N TYR A 383 8.65 0.87 -22.78
CA TYR A 383 8.52 2.11 -22.00
C TYR A 383 9.85 2.79 -21.72
N LYS A 384 10.98 2.10 -21.93
CA LYS A 384 12.34 2.61 -21.78
C LYS A 384 13.14 2.53 -23.07
N GLU A 385 13.95 3.54 -23.34
CA GLU A 385 14.86 3.56 -24.50
C GLU A 385 15.90 2.44 -24.43
N SER A 386 16.37 2.10 -23.22
CA SER A 386 17.28 0.98 -22.98
C SER A 386 16.68 -0.40 -23.26
N MET A 387 15.36 -0.51 -23.48
CA MET A 387 14.70 -1.76 -23.87
C MET A 387 14.60 -1.93 -25.39
N ILE A 388 14.96 -0.91 -26.17
CA ILE A 388 14.93 -0.97 -27.63
C ILE A 388 16.25 -1.60 -28.12
N PRO A 389 16.20 -2.67 -28.94
CA PRO A 389 17.40 -3.26 -29.52
C PRO A 389 18.15 -2.23 -30.39
N ASN A 390 19.48 -2.18 -30.25
CA ASN A 390 20.43 -1.39 -31.08
C ASN A 390 20.43 0.14 -30.93
N THR A 391 19.68 0.75 -30.01
CA THR A 391 19.69 2.22 -29.80
C THR A 391 20.57 2.70 -28.64
N SER A 392 20.87 1.86 -27.65
CA SER A 392 21.75 2.23 -26.52
C SER A 392 23.10 1.53 -26.64
N GLY A 393 24.19 2.29 -26.79
CA GLY A 393 25.58 1.77 -26.80
C GLY A 393 26.06 1.10 -25.50
N LYS A 394 25.17 0.87 -24.53
CA LYS A 394 25.39 0.08 -23.30
C LYS A 394 24.29 -0.98 -23.19
N PRO A 395 24.61 -2.24 -22.80
CA PRO A 395 23.61 -3.26 -22.52
C PRO A 395 22.73 -2.80 -21.34
N SER A 396 21.41 -2.96 -21.47
CA SER A 396 20.45 -2.60 -20.43
C SER A 396 20.77 -3.32 -19.13
N VAL A 397 20.80 -2.61 -18.00
CA VAL A 397 20.95 -3.20 -16.66
C VAL A 397 19.88 -4.28 -16.40
N TRP A 398 18.70 -4.13 -17.02
CA TRP A 398 17.59 -5.08 -16.93
C TRP A 398 17.84 -6.41 -17.65
N LEU A 399 18.79 -6.46 -18.59
CA LEU A 399 19.22 -7.67 -19.28
C LEU A 399 20.36 -8.40 -18.55
N ASN A 400 20.91 -7.82 -17.48
CA ASN A 400 21.95 -8.46 -16.69
C ASN A 400 21.35 -9.57 -15.79
N THR A 401 21.82 -10.80 -15.96
CA THR A 401 21.44 -11.95 -15.14
C THR A 401 21.63 -11.70 -13.64
N GLN A 402 22.72 -11.02 -13.26
CA GLN A 402 23.00 -10.68 -11.86
C GLN A 402 21.94 -9.72 -11.28
N HIS A 403 21.48 -8.74 -12.06
CA HIS A 403 20.43 -7.81 -11.65
C HIS A 403 19.11 -8.55 -11.35
N PHE A 404 18.77 -9.57 -12.15
CA PHE A 404 17.59 -10.40 -11.91
C PHE A 404 17.73 -11.26 -10.65
N ILE A 405 18.89 -11.92 -10.46
CA ILE A 405 19.18 -12.73 -9.28
C ILE A 405 19.13 -11.88 -8.00
N GLN A 406 19.69 -10.67 -8.03
CA GLN A 406 19.61 -9.72 -6.91
C GLN A 406 18.16 -9.42 -6.54
N ARG A 407 17.29 -9.14 -7.52
CA ARG A 407 15.86 -8.86 -7.26
C ARG A 407 15.13 -10.05 -6.66
N GLN A 408 15.46 -11.28 -7.06
CA GLN A 408 14.92 -12.48 -6.42
C GLN A 408 15.37 -12.56 -4.95
N SER A 409 16.64 -12.31 -4.68
CA SER A 409 17.19 -12.26 -3.31
C SER A 409 16.50 -11.20 -2.45
N CYS A 410 16.28 -9.99 -2.99
CA CYS A 410 15.60 -8.90 -2.31
C CYS A 410 14.19 -9.27 -1.87
N ILE A 411 13.37 -9.87 -2.74
CA ILE A 411 12.00 -10.28 -2.38
C ILE A 411 12.01 -11.25 -1.20
N HIS A 412 12.89 -12.25 -1.24
CA HIS A 412 12.98 -13.21 -0.15
C HIS A 412 13.45 -12.54 1.16
N ASN A 413 14.50 -11.74 1.10
CA ASN A 413 15.04 -11.01 2.26
C ASN A 413 13.99 -10.08 2.88
N PHE A 414 13.28 -9.29 2.07
CA PHE A 414 12.23 -8.40 2.55
C PHE A 414 11.09 -9.20 3.17
N THR A 415 10.65 -10.29 2.56
CA THR A 415 9.60 -11.14 3.13
C THR A 415 9.98 -11.66 4.51
N ASN A 416 11.22 -12.11 4.70
CA ASN A 416 11.71 -12.56 6.00
C ASN A 416 11.76 -11.41 7.01
N THR A 417 12.22 -10.22 6.59
CA THR A 417 12.33 -9.04 7.47
C THR A 417 10.97 -8.50 7.90
N PHE A 418 9.98 -8.51 7.00
CA PHE A 418 8.60 -8.13 7.32
C PHE A 418 7.82 -9.25 8.03
N GLY A 419 8.33 -10.50 8.01
CA GLY A 419 7.73 -11.69 8.62
C GLY A 419 6.60 -12.34 7.82
N TYR A 420 6.23 -11.79 6.66
CA TYR A 420 5.19 -12.31 5.77
C TYR A 420 5.30 -11.63 4.38
N MET A 421 4.61 -12.14 3.36
CA MET A 421 4.55 -11.54 2.03
C MET A 421 3.51 -10.40 1.98
N PRO A 422 3.91 -9.12 1.87
CA PRO A 422 2.96 -8.01 1.85
C PRO A 422 2.34 -7.72 0.49
N LEU A 423 3.01 -8.14 -0.60
CA LEU A 423 2.55 -7.86 -1.94
C LEU A 423 1.25 -8.60 -2.26
N ILE A 424 0.28 -7.87 -2.81
CA ILE A 424 -1.03 -8.42 -3.20
C ILE A 424 -1.12 -8.45 -4.71
N ARG A 425 -1.62 -9.55 -5.27
CA ARG A 425 -1.80 -9.71 -6.71
C ARG A 425 -3.06 -8.99 -7.21
N SER A 426 -3.01 -8.53 -8.45
CA SER A 426 -4.10 -7.90 -9.18
C SER A 426 -4.01 -8.24 -10.66
N LYS A 427 -5.18 -8.21 -11.31
CA LYS A 427 -5.34 -8.29 -12.77
C LYS A 427 -5.87 -6.98 -13.35
N LEU A 428 -6.10 -5.97 -12.50
CA LEU A 428 -6.74 -4.71 -12.87
C LEU A 428 -5.84 -3.89 -13.80
N ARG A 429 -6.37 -3.54 -14.97
CA ARG A 429 -5.77 -2.59 -15.90
C ARG A 429 -6.77 -1.46 -16.16
N MET A 430 -6.29 -0.22 -16.08
CA MET A 430 -7.07 0.95 -16.48
C MET A 430 -6.60 1.43 -17.85
N ASP A 431 -7.55 1.55 -18.77
CA ASP A 431 -7.35 2.11 -20.10
C ASP A 431 -8.29 3.32 -20.28
N PRO A 432 -7.94 4.31 -21.12
CA PRO A 432 -8.83 5.43 -21.39
C PRO A 432 -10.08 4.96 -22.14
N ILE A 433 -11.16 5.72 -22.01
CA ILE A 433 -12.40 5.46 -22.77
C ILE A 433 -12.08 5.50 -24.27
N PHE A 434 -12.59 4.52 -25.02
CA PHE A 434 -12.31 4.28 -26.45
C PHE A 434 -10.89 3.82 -26.79
N PHE A 435 -10.14 3.31 -25.81
CA PHE A 435 -8.83 2.72 -26.07
C PHE A 435 -8.93 1.50 -26.99
N LYS A 436 -8.26 1.58 -28.14
CA LYS A 436 -8.28 0.61 -29.24
C LYS A 436 -9.66 0.36 -29.85
N ASP A 437 -10.65 1.18 -29.52
CA ASP A 437 -11.96 1.11 -30.17
C ASP A 437 -11.88 1.70 -31.58
N PRO A 438 -12.66 1.16 -32.54
CA PRO A 438 -12.68 1.58 -33.94
C PRO A 438 -13.49 2.88 -34.13
N VAL A 439 -13.18 3.90 -33.33
CA VAL A 439 -13.78 5.24 -33.41
C VAL A 439 -12.74 6.26 -33.87
N SER A 440 -13.21 7.34 -34.48
CA SER A 440 -12.34 8.44 -34.91
C SER A 440 -11.45 8.93 -33.76
N ASN A 441 -10.16 9.10 -34.03
CA ASN A 441 -9.19 9.58 -33.04
C ASN A 441 -9.59 10.96 -32.47
N LEU A 442 -10.34 11.77 -33.22
CA LEU A 442 -10.82 13.06 -32.75
C LEU A 442 -11.80 12.95 -31.56
N ARG A 443 -12.49 11.79 -31.43
CA ARG A 443 -13.39 11.50 -30.31
C ARG A 443 -12.67 10.98 -29.07
N LYS A 444 -11.39 10.59 -29.19
CA LYS A 444 -10.58 10.11 -28.08
C LYS A 444 -10.00 11.31 -27.33
N LYS A 445 -10.10 11.30 -25.99
CA LYS A 445 -9.52 12.34 -25.13
C LYS A 445 -7.98 12.31 -25.19
N TYR A 446 -7.42 11.10 -25.15
CA TYR A 446 -5.98 10.84 -25.12
C TYR A 446 -5.54 10.21 -26.45
N ARG A 447 -5.37 11.06 -27.45
CA ARG A 447 -5.22 10.68 -28.87
C ARG A 447 -3.88 10.05 -29.20
N GLN A 448 -2.85 10.37 -28.42
CA GLN A 448 -1.48 9.95 -28.66
C GLN A 448 -1.13 8.63 -27.96
N ILE A 449 -1.97 8.14 -27.05
CA ILE A 449 -1.71 6.89 -26.30
C ILE A 449 -1.63 5.67 -27.24
N GLU A 450 -2.36 5.67 -28.35
CA GLU A 450 -2.39 4.55 -29.30
C GLU A 450 -1.32 4.62 -30.39
N LEU A 451 -0.62 5.75 -30.51
CA LEU A 451 0.38 5.98 -31.56
C LEU A 451 1.77 5.41 -31.21
N VAL A 452 1.86 4.66 -30.12
CA VAL A 452 3.10 4.29 -29.42
C VAL A 452 3.32 2.78 -29.38
#